data_AF-A0A359FVK7-F1
#
_entry.id   AF-A0A359FVK7-F1
#
_cell.length_a   1.000
_cell.length_b   1.000
_cell.length_c   1.000
_cell.angle_alpha   90.00
_cell.angle_beta   90.00
_cell.angle_gamma   90.00
#
_symmetry.space_group_name_H-M   'P 1'
#
loop_
_entity.id
_entity.type
_entity.pdbx_description
1 polymer ?
#
loop_
_entity_poly.entity_id
_entity_poly.type
_entity_poly.pdbx_seq_one_letter_code
_entity_poly.pdbx_strand_id
1 'polypeptide(L)'
;GNGLLFGLKISTLSGIIVGFFYFILIRFIDPGVKDAMIALAEEAYLALGMPESQVEMMYEAIQMTTNPWVMLMSNALGGLINGTIVSLIVALVVQRKGDPFKEVMKDVE
;
A
#
# COMPACT_ATOMS: atom_id res chain seq x y z
N GLY A 1 -2.33 12.93 18.18
CA GLY A 1 -3.68 12.35 18.07
C GLY A 1 -4.23 12.47 16.66
N ASN A 2 -4.94 13.57 16.34
CA ASN A 2 -5.78 13.64 15.13
C ASN A 2 -5.05 13.49 13.78
N GLY A 3 -3.79 13.94 13.66
CA GLY A 3 -3.02 13.81 12.41
C GLY A 3 -2.66 12.36 12.08
N LEU A 4 -2.34 11.55 13.09
CA LEU A 4 -2.06 10.11 12.93
C LEU A 4 -3.30 9.36 12.47
N LEU A 5 -4.44 9.60 13.13
CA LEU A 5 -5.73 9.02 12.75
C LEU A 5 -6.19 9.45 11.35
N PHE A 6 -5.90 10.68 10.94
CA PHE A 6 -6.25 11.19 9.63
C PHE A 6 -5.42 10.56 8.51
N GLY A 7 -4.10 10.50 8.68
CA GLY A 7 -3.20 9.86 7.71
C GLY A 7 -3.48 8.36 7.57
N LEU A 8 -3.77 7.67 8.69
CA LEU A 8 -4.15 6.26 8.68
C LEU A 8 -5.45 6.00 7.90
N LYS A 9 -6.46 6.86 8.04
CA LYS A 9 -7.72 6.74 7.31
C LYS A 9 -7.52 6.91 5.80
N ILE A 10 -6.75 7.93 5.41
CA ILE A 10 -6.48 8.21 4.00
C ILE A 10 -5.69 7.07 3.36
N SER A 11 -4.63 6.60 4.02
CA SER A 11 -3.76 5.55 3.47
C SER A 11 -4.48 4.22 3.34
N THR A 12 -5.33 3.87 4.32
CA THR A 12 -6.12 2.64 4.29
C THR A 12 -7.14 2.70 3.16
N LEU A 13 -7.84 3.83 3.02
CA LEU A 13 -8.79 4.03 1.92
C LEU A 13 -8.10 3.97 0.56
N SER A 14 -6.93 4.59 0.43
CA SER A 14 -6.11 4.54 -0.79
C SER A 14 -5.71 3.11 -1.15
N GLY A 15 -5.20 2.34 -0.18
CA GLY A 15 -4.83 0.94 -0.37
C GLY A 15 -6.01 0.07 -0.79
N ILE A 16 -7.20 0.30 -0.21
CA ILE A 16 -8.43 -0.38 -0.61
C ILE A 16 -8.83 -0.03 -2.05
N ILE A 17 -8.81 1.26 -2.42
CA ILE A 17 -9.16 1.71 -3.78
C ILE A 17 -8.24 1.06 -4.82
N VAL A 18 -6.92 1.09 -4.58
CA VAL A 18 -5.93 0.49 -5.47
C VAL A 18 -6.12 -1.03 -5.56
N GLY A 19 -6.27 -1.71 -4.42
CA GLY A 19 -6.52 -3.14 -4.39
C GLY A 19 -7.81 -3.53 -5.13
N PHE A 20 -8.86 -2.72 -5.01
CA PHE A 20 -10.14 -2.97 -5.67
C PHE A 20 -10.09 -2.72 -7.17
N PHE A 21 -9.35 -1.69 -7.61
CA PHE A 21 -9.06 -1.47 -9.02
C PHE A 21 -8.40 -2.69 -9.65
N TYR A 22 -7.32 -3.20 -9.04
CA TYR A 22 -6.64 -4.38 -9.55
C TYR A 22 -7.50 -5.65 -9.48
N PHE A 23 -8.31 -5.78 -8.43
CA PHE A 23 -9.26 -6.87 -8.32
C PHE A 23 -10.20 -6.90 -9.53
N ILE A 24 -10.78 -5.75 -9.90
CA ILE A 24 -11.65 -5.65 -11.07
C ILE A 24 -10.88 -5.95 -12.35
N LEU A 25 -9.70 -5.34 -12.51
CA LEU A 25 -8.85 -5.52 -13.68
C LEU A 25 -8.57 -7.00 -13.94
N ILE A 26 -8.03 -7.71 -12.96
CA ILE A 26 -7.61 -9.10 -13.13
C ILE A 26 -8.80 -10.05 -13.17
N ARG A 27 -9.88 -9.77 -12.42
CA ARG A 27 -11.01 -10.71 -12.31
C ARG A 27 -12.02 -10.59 -13.44
N PHE A 28 -12.25 -9.39 -13.96
CA PHE A 28 -13.37 -9.11 -14.87
C PHE A 28 -12.97 -8.47 -16.20
N ILE A 29 -11.89 -7.68 -16.24
CA ILE A 29 -11.50 -6.96 -17.45
C ILE A 29 -10.53 -7.81 -18.27
N ASP A 30 -9.39 -8.17 -17.69
CA ASP A 30 -8.32 -8.90 -18.35
C ASP A 30 -7.63 -9.88 -17.38
N PRO A 31 -8.07 -11.15 -17.36
CA PRO A 31 -7.42 -12.20 -16.61
C PRO A 31 -5.97 -12.48 -17.04
N GLY A 32 -5.60 -12.16 -18.29
CA GLY A 32 -4.26 -12.38 -18.83
C GLY A 32 -3.21 -11.46 -18.19
N VAL A 33 -3.63 -10.34 -17.58
CA VAL A 33 -2.74 -9.50 -16.77
C VAL A 33 -2.09 -10.30 -15.65
N LYS A 34 -2.78 -11.29 -15.07
CA LYS A 34 -2.18 -12.15 -14.03
C LYS A 34 -0.95 -12.88 -14.56
N ASP A 35 -1.05 -13.49 -15.74
CA ASP A 35 0.04 -14.28 -16.33
C ASP A 35 1.21 -13.37 -16.73
N ALA A 36 0.90 -12.17 -17.24
CA ALA A 36 1.91 -11.15 -17.51
C ALA A 36 2.64 -10.70 -16.23
N MET A 37 1.94 -10.55 -15.11
CA MET A 37 2.55 -10.21 -13.82
C MET A 37 3.46 -11.33 -13.30
N ILE A 38 3.08 -12.59 -13.50
CA ILE A 38 3.89 -13.75 -13.13
C ILE A 38 5.18 -13.79 -13.95
N ALA A 39 5.08 -13.71 -15.28
CA ALA A 39 6.23 -13.71 -16.18
C ALA A 39 7.19 -12.54 -15.87
N LEU A 40 6.66 -11.35 -15.60
CA LEU A 40 7.47 -10.19 -15.21
C LEU A 40 8.20 -10.42 -13.88
N ALA A 41 7.54 -11.06 -12.90
CA ALA A 41 8.17 -11.39 -11.63
C ALA A 41 9.30 -12.42 -11.80
N GLU A 42 9.08 -13.47 -12.59
CA GLU A 42 10.12 -14.46 -12.93
C GLU A 42 11.33 -13.81 -13.58
N GLU A 43 11.12 -12.98 -14.61
CA GLU A 43 12.19 -12.26 -15.30
C GLU A 43 12.96 -11.34 -14.35
N ALA A 44 12.26 -10.65 -13.43
CA ALA A 44 12.90 -9.82 -12.42
C ALA A 44 13.79 -10.64 -11.46
N TYR A 45 13.36 -11.83 -11.04
CA TYR A 45 14.17 -12.69 -10.18
C TYR A 45 15.39 -13.26 -10.90
N LEU A 46 15.23 -13.67 -12.16
CA LEU A 46 16.36 -14.09 -13.00
C LEU A 46 17.36 -12.95 -13.21
N ALA A 47 16.87 -11.72 -13.45
CA ALA A 47 17.71 -10.53 -13.59
C ALA A 47 18.47 -10.17 -12.30
N LEU A 48 17.95 -10.56 -11.13
CA LEU A 48 18.65 -10.46 -9.84
C LEU A 48 19.70 -11.58 -9.63
N GLY A 49 19.90 -12.45 -10.61
CA GLY A 49 20.89 -13.54 -10.57
C GLY A 49 20.40 -14.79 -9.85
N MET A 50 19.10 -14.89 -9.57
CA MET A 50 18.54 -16.10 -8.99
C MET A 50 18.56 -17.24 -10.02
N PRO A 51 19.03 -18.45 -9.67
CA PRO A 51 19.04 -19.55 -10.61
C PRO A 51 17.61 -19.98 -10.95
N GLU A 52 17.39 -20.42 -12.18
CA GLU A 52 16.07 -20.79 -12.72
C GLU A 52 15.33 -21.81 -11.84
N SER A 53 16.06 -22.81 -11.31
CA SER A 53 15.48 -23.80 -10.40
C SER A 53 14.93 -23.19 -9.10
N GLN A 54 15.50 -22.07 -8.62
CA GLN A 54 14.95 -21.35 -7.46
C GLN A 54 13.75 -20.49 -7.84
N VAL A 55 13.76 -19.88 -9.02
CA VAL A 55 12.62 -19.11 -9.54
C VAL A 55 11.41 -20.02 -9.75
N GLU A 56 11.62 -21.21 -10.31
CA GLU A 56 10.57 -22.21 -10.53
C GLU A 56 9.99 -22.74 -9.21
N MET A 57 10.83 -22.92 -8.18
CA MET A 57 10.35 -23.23 -6.82
C MET A 57 9.51 -22.10 -6.21
N MET A 58 9.72 -20.84 -6.63
CA MET A 58 8.93 -19.69 -6.19
C MET A 58 7.65 -19.48 -6.99
N TYR A 59 7.44 -20.20 -8.09
CA TYR A 59 6.31 -20.03 -8.99
C TYR A 59 4.95 -20.05 -8.27
N GLU A 60 4.73 -21.03 -7.38
CA GLU A 60 3.50 -21.12 -6.60
C GLU A 60 3.30 -19.92 -5.66
N ALA A 61 4.38 -19.38 -5.09
CA ALA A 61 4.33 -18.19 -4.25
C ALA A 61 4.01 -16.93 -5.08
N ILE A 62 4.61 -16.80 -6.26
CA ILE A 62 4.31 -15.72 -7.21
C ILE A 62 2.84 -15.80 -7.64
N GLN A 63 2.33 -16.99 -7.96
CA GLN A 63 0.92 -17.21 -8.28
C GLN A 63 -0.03 -16.83 -7.14
N MET A 64 0.32 -17.18 -5.90
CA MET A 64 -0.49 -16.86 -4.74
C MET A 64 -0.53 -15.34 -4.50
N THR A 65 0.58 -14.64 -4.66
CA THR A 65 0.67 -13.19 -4.46
C THR A 65 -0.02 -12.38 -5.55
N THR A 66 -0.12 -12.92 -6.77
CA THR A 66 -0.92 -12.35 -7.88
C THR A 66 -2.40 -12.74 -7.84
N ASN A 67 -2.84 -13.55 -6.86
CA ASN A 67 -4.25 -13.83 -6.70
C ASN A 67 -5.03 -12.53 -6.37
N PRO A 68 -6.11 -12.20 -7.09
CA PRO A 68 -6.83 -10.94 -6.88
C PRO A 68 -7.33 -10.70 -5.45
N TRP A 69 -7.77 -11.75 -4.76
CA TRP A 69 -8.25 -11.65 -3.37
C TRP A 69 -7.11 -11.41 -2.40
N VAL A 70 -6.02 -12.16 -2.57
CA VAL A 70 -4.80 -11.98 -1.76
C VAL A 70 -4.25 -10.59 -1.97
N MET A 71 -4.21 -10.13 -3.22
CA MET A 71 -3.68 -8.83 -3.59
C MET A 71 -4.54 -7.68 -3.06
N LEU A 72 -5.88 -7.80 -3.07
CA LEU A 72 -6.77 -6.84 -2.45
C LEU A 72 -6.49 -6.71 -0.94
N MET A 73 -6.43 -7.85 -0.24
CA MET A 73 -6.21 -7.88 1.21
C MET A 73 -4.81 -7.39 1.58
N SER A 74 -3.78 -7.79 0.84
CA SER A 74 -2.40 -7.38 1.07
C SER A 74 -2.19 -5.89 0.80
N ASN A 75 -2.84 -5.32 -0.21
CA ASN A 75 -2.80 -3.87 -0.47
C ASN A 75 -3.51 -3.07 0.63
N ALA A 76 -4.64 -3.54 1.13
CA ALA A 76 -5.33 -2.89 2.24
C ALA A 76 -4.47 -2.88 3.52
N LEU A 77 -3.89 -4.04 3.88
CA LEU A 77 -2.99 -4.15 5.04
C LEU A 77 -1.68 -3.37 4.84
N GLY A 78 -1.12 -3.41 3.63
CA GLY A 78 0.08 -2.66 3.27
C GLY A 78 -0.16 -1.14 3.32
N GLY A 79 -1.33 -0.68 2.88
CA GLY A 79 -1.74 0.72 3.00
C GLY A 79 -1.90 1.18 4.45
N LEU A 80 -2.36 0.30 5.33
CA LEU A 80 -2.43 0.56 6.77
C LEU A 80 -1.03 0.73 7.38
N ILE A 81 -0.11 -0.19 7.11
CA ILE A 81 1.26 -0.17 7.64
C ILE A 81 2.02 1.05 7.10
N ASN A 82 2.06 1.24 5.78
CA ASN A 82 2.76 2.37 5.16
C ASN A 82 2.17 3.70 5.60
N GLY A 83 0.85 3.79 5.68
CA GLY A 83 0.15 4.95 6.20
C GLY A 83 0.49 5.27 7.64
N THR A 84 0.60 4.26 8.49
CA THR A 84 1.02 4.41 9.88
C THR A 84 2.43 4.98 9.94
N ILE A 85 3.37 4.41 9.19
CA ILE A 85 4.77 4.87 9.15
C ILE A 85 4.85 6.33 8.72
N VAL A 86 4.22 6.69 7.60
CA VAL A 86 4.19 8.07 7.09
C VAL A 86 3.55 9.01 8.11
N SER A 87 2.45 8.60 8.72
CA SER A 87 1.74 9.41 9.72
C SER A 87 2.56 9.61 11.00
N LEU A 88 3.35 8.62 11.41
CA LEU A 88 4.30 8.73 12.52
C LEU A 88 5.42 9.71 12.19
N ILE A 89 5.99 9.64 10.97
CA ILE A 89 6.99 10.60 10.50
C ILE A 89 6.43 12.02 10.53
N VAL A 90 5.23 12.24 9.98
CA VAL A 90 4.57 13.55 10.00
C VAL A 90 4.31 14.01 11.43
N ALA A 91 3.88 13.12 12.33
CA ALA A 91 3.66 13.46 13.73
C ALA A 91 4.96 13.82 14.48
N LEU A 92 6.11 13.27 14.09
CA LEU A 92 7.42 13.61 14.65
C LEU A 92 7.94 14.96 14.13
N VAL A 93 7.72 15.26 12.84
CA VAL A 93 8.22 16.48 12.19
C VAL A 93 7.32 17.69 12.46
N VAL A 94 6.00 17.50 12.43
CA VAL A 94 5.04 18.58 12.64
C VAL A 94 4.81 18.78 14.14
N GLN A 95 5.58 19.69 14.74
CA GLN A 95 5.29 20.19 16.09
C GLN A 95 3.97 20.97 16.05
N ARG A 96 3.01 20.57 16.90
CA ARG A 96 1.79 21.36 17.11
C ARG A 96 2.17 22.66 17.81
N LYS A 97 2.36 23.74 17.06
CA LYS A 97 2.10 25.07 17.61
C LYS A 97 0.62 25.11 17.98
N GLY A 98 0.30 25.76 19.10
CA GLY A 98 -1.05 25.78 19.68
C GLY A 98 -2.12 26.16 18.65
N ASP A 99 -3.38 25.92 18.98
CA ASP A 99 -4.49 26.32 18.13
C ASP A 99 -4.36 27.81 17.78
N PRO A 100 -4.05 28.17 16.51
CA PRO A 100 -3.76 29.54 16.13
C PRO A 100 -4.97 30.43 16.33
N PHE A 101 -6.17 29.86 16.28
CA PHE A 101 -7.41 30.58 16.54
C PHE A 101 -7.53 30.96 18.02
N LYS A 102 -7.16 30.06 18.92
CA LYS A 102 -7.12 30.34 20.37
C LYS A 102 -6.03 31.33 20.76
N GLU A 103 -4.90 31.31 20.07
CA GLU A 103 -3.81 32.28 20.30
C GLU A 103 -4.26 33.70 19.92
N VAL A 104 -4.90 33.86 18.76
CA VAL A 104 -5.40 35.17 18.29
C VAL A 104 -6.57 35.67 19.13
N MET A 105 -7.45 34.80 19.60
CA MET A 105 -8.59 35.18 20.45
C MET A 105 -8.17 35.56 21.88
N LYS A 106 -6.94 35.24 22.29
CA LYS A 106 -6.41 35.57 23.62
C LYS A 106 -6.10 37.07 23.78
N ASP A 107 -5.92 37.78 22.67
CA ASP A 107 -5.67 39.22 22.63
C ASP A 107 -6.98 40.04 22.57
N VAL A 108 -8.14 39.38 22.61
CA VAL A 108 -9.48 40.00 22.45
C VAL A 108 -10.30 39.97 23.75
N GLU A 109 -9.79 39.35 24.83
CA GLU A 109 -10.34 39.43 26.21
C GLU A 109 -9.58 40.47 27.04
#